data_AF-A0A7S2C295-F1
#
_entry.id   AF-A0A7S2C295-F1
#
_cell.length_a   1.000
_cell.length_b   1.000
_cell.length_c   1.000
_cell.angle_alpha   90.00
_cell.angle_beta   90.00
_cell.angle_gamma   90.00
#
_symmetry.space_group_name_H-M   'P 1'
#
loop_
_entity.id
_entity.type
_entity.pdbx_description
1 polymer ?
#
loop_
_entity_poly.entity_id
_entity_poly.type
_entity_poly.pdbx_seq_one_letter_code
_entity_poly.pdbx_strand_id
1 'polypeptide(L)'
;MGAGASVEDERDLRAEYAKVKPKLSPNEVSELESTFNRSKSYGEAFVISKCIEKYNEFVSCGDLPNRPSVSTKRRSHVMRARTRDDLTYATQANTSRGEFTNCVDDVQGFKLPDLRAVVENALAEGKTPLICDDSDDSKVETFYSYKGAIIIDAKRMGRDRLRDGDAIIPDILEGARRKVVAAMKNGVPLIISMRESALDIRGTMHSNNAFPHALFEKGGTNFVNENNPNKNRMAEDLFREGDLDSGMAICRRGFCVIVTSFLDPANCVDYFFRNDFGLPLSRDYYQLLENQSR
;
A
#
# COMPACT_ATOMS: atom_id res chain seq x y z
N MET A 1 26.65 27.50 -12.58
CA MET A 1 25.28 27.08 -12.22
C MET A 1 24.53 26.80 -13.50
N GLY A 2 24.40 25.54 -13.90
CA GLY A 2 23.60 25.15 -15.07
C GLY A 2 22.19 24.78 -14.62
N ALA A 3 21.18 25.42 -15.20
CA ALA A 3 19.79 25.01 -15.02
C ALA A 3 19.61 23.64 -15.67
N GLY A 4 19.38 22.59 -14.87
CA GLY A 4 19.00 21.28 -15.38
C GLY A 4 17.66 21.42 -16.11
N ALA A 5 17.63 21.05 -17.39
CA ALA A 5 16.38 20.97 -18.14
C ALA A 5 15.50 19.89 -17.48
N SER A 6 14.30 20.28 -17.04
CA SER A 6 13.31 19.31 -16.59
C SER A 6 12.73 18.64 -17.82
N VAL A 7 12.84 17.31 -17.89
CA VAL A 7 12.19 16.52 -18.93
C VAL A 7 10.75 16.28 -18.49
N GLU A 8 9.78 16.92 -19.14
CA GLU A 8 8.35 16.78 -18.79
C GLU A 8 7.61 15.81 -19.73
N ASP A 9 8.10 15.60 -20.95
CA ASP A 9 7.49 14.70 -21.94
C ASP A 9 8.53 13.93 -22.81
N GLU A 10 8.06 13.02 -23.67
CA GLU A 10 8.93 12.24 -24.57
C GLU A 10 9.74 13.13 -25.53
N ARG A 11 9.22 14.31 -25.90
CA ARG A 11 9.90 15.22 -26.85
C ARG A 11 11.12 15.85 -26.21
N ASP A 12 11.00 16.28 -24.96
CA ASP A 12 12.12 16.79 -24.17
C ASP A 12 13.21 15.73 -24.00
N LEU A 13 12.80 14.48 -23.73
CA LEU A 13 13.72 13.36 -23.57
C LEU A 13 14.48 13.08 -24.89
N ARG A 14 13.79 13.13 -26.04
CA ARG A 14 14.41 12.97 -27.36
C ARG A 14 15.35 14.13 -27.70
N ALA A 15 15.01 15.35 -27.31
CA ALA A 15 15.85 16.52 -27.51
C ALA A 15 17.14 16.46 -26.68
N GLU A 16 17.07 16.02 -25.43
CA GLU A 16 18.26 15.75 -24.61
C GLU A 16 19.07 14.59 -25.16
N TYR A 17 18.42 13.49 -25.56
CA TYR A 17 19.10 12.35 -26.19
C TYR A 17 19.88 12.78 -27.45
N ALA A 18 19.32 13.64 -28.31
CA ALA A 18 20.00 14.14 -29.49
C ALA A 18 21.30 14.91 -29.18
N LYS A 19 21.38 15.59 -28.02
CA LYS A 19 22.61 16.29 -27.59
C LYS A 19 23.71 15.33 -27.16
N VAL A 20 23.35 14.18 -26.61
CA VAL A 20 24.29 13.22 -26.02
C VAL A 20 24.64 12.08 -26.98
N LYS A 21 23.76 11.79 -27.96
CA LYS A 21 23.94 10.74 -28.98
C LYS A 21 25.33 10.72 -29.66
N PRO A 22 25.97 11.85 -30.02
CA PRO A 22 27.31 11.82 -30.63
C PRO A 22 28.42 11.32 -29.71
N LYS A 23 28.18 11.25 -28.40
CA LYS A 23 29.15 10.85 -27.38
C LYS A 23 28.99 9.38 -26.94
N LEU A 24 27.94 8.71 -27.42
CA LEU A 24 27.64 7.32 -27.08
C LEU A 24 28.23 6.37 -28.12
N SER A 25 28.60 5.17 -27.68
CA SER A 25 29.03 4.11 -28.56
C SER A 25 27.85 3.59 -29.41
N PRO A 26 28.12 2.96 -30.58
CA PRO A 26 27.06 2.42 -31.43
C PRO A 26 26.12 1.42 -30.72
N ASN A 27 26.63 0.67 -29.75
CA ASN A 27 25.85 -0.30 -28.99
C ASN A 27 24.87 0.40 -28.02
N GLU A 28 25.33 1.42 -27.30
CA GLU A 28 24.51 2.22 -26.38
C GLU A 28 23.42 3.00 -27.14
N VAL A 29 23.76 3.51 -28.33
CA VAL A 29 22.79 4.15 -29.23
C VAL A 29 21.70 3.16 -29.63
N SER A 30 22.06 1.94 -30.03
CA SER A 30 21.11 0.90 -30.43
C SER A 30 20.19 0.48 -29.27
N GLU A 31 20.73 0.32 -28.06
CA GLU A 31 19.95 -0.06 -26.87
C GLU A 31 18.93 1.02 -26.48
N LEU A 32 19.35 2.29 -26.45
CA LEU A 32 18.45 3.41 -26.15
C LEU A 32 17.37 3.58 -27.22
N GLU A 33 17.71 3.49 -28.50
CA GLU A 33 16.71 3.56 -29.59
C GLU A 33 15.72 2.39 -29.52
N SER A 34 16.16 1.20 -29.14
CA SER A 34 15.25 0.06 -28.91
C SER A 34 14.28 0.31 -27.76
N THR A 35 14.73 1.02 -26.71
CA THR A 35 13.91 1.39 -25.55
C THR A 35 12.88 2.44 -25.92
N PHE A 36 13.27 3.46 -26.70
CA PHE A 36 12.33 4.46 -27.26
C PHE A 36 11.28 3.81 -28.16
N ASN A 37 11.65 2.83 -28.99
CA ASN A 37 10.72 2.19 -29.91
C ASN A 37 9.74 1.23 -29.22
N ARG A 38 10.04 0.77 -27.99
CA ARG A 38 9.11 0.02 -27.15
C ARG A 38 7.97 0.87 -26.57
N SER A 39 8.01 2.20 -26.72
CA SER A 39 7.01 3.14 -26.16
C SER A 39 5.59 2.95 -26.69
N LYS A 40 5.43 2.36 -27.87
CA LYS A 40 4.09 2.06 -28.42
C LYS A 40 3.31 1.04 -27.59
N SER A 41 3.98 0.26 -26.73
CA SER A 41 3.36 -0.84 -25.97
C SER A 41 3.25 -0.56 -24.47
N TYR A 42 4.05 0.36 -23.93
CA TYR A 42 4.12 0.67 -22.49
C TYR A 42 4.10 2.20 -22.36
N GLY A 43 3.09 2.75 -21.67
CA GLY A 43 2.80 4.20 -21.67
C GLY A 43 4.00 5.11 -21.36
N GLU A 44 3.90 6.37 -21.79
CA GLU A 44 4.98 7.37 -21.84
C GLU A 44 5.82 7.48 -20.55
N ALA A 45 5.18 7.47 -19.37
CA ALA A 45 5.88 7.56 -18.08
C ALA A 45 6.84 6.39 -17.81
N PHE A 46 6.49 5.18 -18.25
CA PHE A 46 7.34 3.99 -18.08
C PHE A 46 8.61 4.09 -18.94
N VAL A 47 8.44 4.57 -20.17
CA VAL A 47 9.53 4.75 -21.15
C VAL A 47 10.50 5.81 -20.66
N ILE A 48 9.97 6.95 -20.18
CA ILE A 48 10.77 8.03 -19.61
C ILE A 48 11.61 7.49 -18.44
N SER A 49 11.00 6.75 -17.51
CA SER A 49 11.73 6.18 -16.37
C SER A 49 12.85 5.23 -16.81
N LYS A 50 12.59 4.34 -17.77
CA LYS A 50 13.58 3.35 -18.23
C LYS A 50 14.72 3.98 -19.03
N CYS A 51 14.43 4.99 -19.85
CA CYS A 51 15.47 5.74 -20.55
C CYS A 51 16.35 6.53 -19.59
N ILE A 52 15.79 7.10 -18.51
CA ILE A 52 16.56 7.81 -17.48
C ILE A 52 17.46 6.84 -16.71
N GLU A 53 16.95 5.66 -16.34
CA GLU A 53 17.72 4.61 -15.67
C GLU A 53 18.95 4.21 -16.52
N LYS A 54 18.72 3.87 -17.79
CA LYS A 54 19.79 3.52 -18.75
C LYS A 54 20.76 4.67 -19.00
N TYR A 55 20.26 5.89 -19.14
CA TYR A 55 21.10 7.07 -19.30
C TYR A 55 22.04 7.26 -18.09
N ASN A 56 21.53 7.05 -16.87
CA ASN A 56 22.33 7.15 -15.66
C ASN A 56 23.40 6.04 -15.57
N GLU A 57 23.11 4.82 -16.03
CA GLU A 57 24.10 3.73 -16.12
C GLU A 57 25.31 4.16 -16.97
N PHE A 58 25.08 4.82 -18.11
CA PHE A 58 26.15 5.27 -19.01
C PHE A 58 26.93 6.48 -18.48
N VAL A 59 26.25 7.42 -17.81
CA VAL A 59 26.89 8.62 -17.24
C VAL A 59 27.74 8.30 -16.01
N SER A 60 27.42 7.24 -15.26
CA SER A 60 28.25 6.79 -14.13
C SER A 60 29.66 6.33 -14.54
N CYS A 61 29.94 6.14 -15.83
CA CYS A 61 31.25 5.72 -16.35
C CYS A 61 32.11 6.87 -16.94
N GLY A 62 31.67 8.14 -16.95
CA GLY A 62 32.50 9.23 -17.47
C GLY A 62 32.05 10.65 -17.10
N ASP A 63 33.03 11.56 -17.00
CA ASP A 63 32.87 12.98 -16.67
C ASP A 63 32.07 13.75 -17.75
N LEU A 64 30.73 13.68 -17.71
CA LEU A 64 29.87 14.54 -18.52
C LEU A 64 29.21 15.66 -17.68
N PRO A 65 29.23 16.91 -18.17
CA PRO A 65 28.64 18.03 -17.46
C PRO A 65 27.13 18.08 -17.73
N ASN A 66 26.34 17.96 -16.66
CA ASN A 66 24.88 18.12 -16.55
C ASN A 66 24.07 16.82 -16.55
N ARG A 67 23.51 16.56 -15.36
CA ARG A 67 22.56 15.48 -15.06
C ARG A 67 21.13 16.00 -15.31
N PRO A 68 20.32 15.36 -16.16
CA PRO A 68 18.90 15.68 -16.25
C PRO A 68 18.23 15.29 -14.92
N SER A 69 17.45 16.21 -14.34
CA SER A 69 16.68 15.96 -13.11
C SER A 69 15.19 15.97 -13.42
N VAL A 70 14.46 15.02 -12.81
CA VAL A 70 13.00 14.94 -12.93
C VAL A 70 12.40 15.93 -11.94
N SER A 71 11.75 16.98 -12.45
CA SER A 71 10.94 17.89 -11.65
C SER A 71 9.48 17.45 -11.73
N THR A 72 9.02 16.69 -10.74
CA THR A 72 7.59 16.36 -10.61
C THR A 72 6.84 17.56 -10.04
N LYS A 73 6.60 18.61 -10.85
CA LYS A 73 5.72 19.72 -10.46
C LYS A 73 4.27 19.22 -10.42
N ARG A 74 3.82 18.70 -9.28
CA ARG A 74 2.39 18.61 -8.96
C ARG A 74 1.83 20.03 -9.00
N ARG A 75 0.89 20.31 -9.91
CA ARG A 75 0.07 21.52 -9.88
C ARG A 75 -0.71 21.54 -8.58
N SER A 76 -0.25 22.30 -7.59
CA SER A 76 -1.03 22.59 -6.39
C SER A 76 -2.19 23.50 -6.77
N HIS A 77 -3.39 22.94 -6.85
CA HIS A 77 -4.61 23.74 -6.95
C HIS A 77 -4.86 24.38 -5.58
N VAL A 78 -4.84 25.71 -5.53
CA VAL A 78 -5.10 26.51 -4.33
C VAL A 78 -6.58 26.36 -3.96
N MET A 79 -6.88 25.47 -3.01
CA MET A 79 -8.18 25.42 -2.33
C MET A 79 -8.18 26.43 -1.19
N ARG A 80 -9.14 27.36 -1.24
CA ARG A 80 -9.41 28.35 -0.19
C ARG A 80 -9.82 27.66 1.11
N ALA A 81 -9.19 28.06 2.19
CA ALA A 81 -9.49 27.64 3.55
C ALA A 81 -10.93 27.99 3.97
N ARG A 82 -11.62 27.03 4.57
CA ARG A 82 -12.68 27.27 5.55
C ARG A 82 -12.24 26.70 6.90
N THR A 83 -12.48 27.50 7.92
CA THR A 83 -12.02 27.41 9.31
C THR A 83 -12.89 26.53 10.21
N ARG A 84 -12.24 25.98 11.26
CA ARG A 84 -12.72 25.55 12.61
C ARG A 84 -13.57 24.25 12.67
N ASP A 85 -13.42 23.31 13.61
CA ASP A 85 -12.65 23.15 14.86
C ASP A 85 -12.51 21.62 15.17
N ASP A 86 -11.60 21.27 16.08
CA ASP A 86 -11.50 20.04 16.90
C ASP A 86 -11.04 18.69 16.30
N LEU A 87 -9.76 18.33 16.55
CA LEU A 87 -9.31 17.40 17.61
C LEU A 87 -7.86 16.94 17.34
N THR A 88 -6.95 17.36 18.20
CA THR A 88 -5.50 17.11 18.12
C THR A 88 -5.12 15.74 18.67
N TYR A 89 -4.68 14.84 17.80
CA TYR A 89 -3.70 13.80 18.14
C TYR A 89 -2.37 14.16 17.47
N ALA A 90 -1.52 14.85 18.24
CA ALA A 90 -0.16 15.16 17.81
C ALA A 90 0.74 13.95 18.04
N THR A 91 0.84 13.08 17.04
CA THR A 91 1.97 12.14 16.95
C THR A 91 3.14 12.91 16.32
N GLN A 92 4.13 13.26 17.13
CA GLN A 92 5.35 13.89 16.65
C GLN A 92 6.17 12.87 15.84
N ALA A 93 6.03 12.91 14.50
CA ALA A 93 6.92 12.19 13.61
C ALA A 93 8.19 13.04 13.38
N ASN A 94 9.24 12.73 14.13
CA ASN A 94 10.60 13.12 13.78
C ASN A 94 11.05 12.26 12.58
N THR A 95 10.95 12.80 11.37
CA THR A 95 11.45 12.14 10.15
C THR A 95 12.95 12.38 10.02
N SER A 96 13.74 11.68 10.83
CA SER A 96 15.12 11.36 10.43
C SER A 96 15.04 10.30 9.34
N ARG A 97 15.61 10.59 8.17
CA ARG A 97 15.83 9.61 7.08
C ARG A 97 16.89 8.59 7.55
N GLY A 98 16.51 7.71 8.46
CA GLY A 98 17.29 6.52 8.75
C GLY A 98 17.27 5.63 7.51
N GLU A 99 18.44 5.17 7.09
CA GLU A 99 18.55 4.05 6.15
C GLU A 99 17.83 2.85 6.80
N PHE A 100 16.64 2.53 6.31
CA PHE A 100 15.99 1.27 6.65
C PHE A 100 16.90 0.16 6.11
N THR A 101 17.68 -0.44 6.99
CA THR A 101 18.35 -1.69 6.68
C THR A 101 17.25 -2.73 6.52
N ASN A 102 17.11 -3.27 5.31
CA ASN A 102 16.15 -4.32 4.97
C ASN A 102 16.51 -5.60 5.73
N CYS A 103 16.26 -5.65 7.04
CA CYS A 103 16.34 -6.89 7.80
C CYS A 103 15.07 -7.70 7.50
N VAL A 104 15.18 -8.54 6.47
CA VAL A 104 14.21 -9.60 6.13
C VAL A 104 14.22 -10.72 7.20
N ASP A 105 15.02 -10.58 8.26
CA ASP A 105 15.29 -11.62 9.25
C ASP A 105 14.07 -12.00 10.11
N ASP A 106 13.00 -11.19 10.12
CA ASP A 106 11.78 -11.45 10.91
C ASP A 106 10.63 -12.11 10.14
N VAL A 107 10.92 -12.74 8.99
CA VAL A 107 9.92 -13.50 8.22
C VAL A 107 9.71 -14.88 8.83
N GLN A 108 8.49 -15.18 9.27
CA GLN A 108 8.12 -16.52 9.73
C GLN A 108 7.51 -17.33 8.59
N GLY A 109 8.26 -18.29 8.08
CA GLY A 109 7.74 -19.29 7.15
C GLY A 109 6.74 -20.25 7.80
N PHE A 110 5.69 -20.64 7.08
CA PHE A 110 4.71 -21.63 7.53
C PHE A 110 4.19 -22.51 6.39
N LYS A 111 3.64 -23.67 6.73
CA LYS A 111 2.88 -24.52 5.79
C LYS A 111 1.40 -24.27 5.98
N LEU A 112 0.60 -24.43 4.92
CA LEU A 112 -0.83 -24.12 4.94
C LEU A 112 -1.63 -24.74 6.11
N PRO A 113 -1.36 -25.99 6.56
CA PRO A 113 -2.03 -26.57 7.73
C PRO A 113 -1.79 -25.78 9.03
N ASP A 114 -0.65 -25.12 9.15
CA ASP A 114 -0.23 -24.36 10.34
C ASP A 114 -0.70 -22.89 10.30
N LEU A 115 -1.33 -22.46 9.19
CA LEU A 115 -1.77 -21.07 8.95
C LEU A 115 -2.56 -20.50 10.13
N ARG A 116 -3.47 -21.28 10.71
CA ARG A 116 -4.30 -20.83 11.82
C ARG A 116 -3.47 -20.56 13.08
N ALA A 117 -2.55 -21.47 13.41
CA ALA A 117 -1.73 -21.34 14.60
C ALA A 117 -0.77 -20.14 14.51
N VAL A 118 -0.15 -19.92 13.36
CA VAL A 118 0.76 -18.77 13.17
C VAL A 118 0.02 -17.43 13.20
N VAL A 119 -1.20 -17.37 12.66
CA VAL A 119 -2.06 -16.18 12.75
C VAL A 119 -2.51 -15.92 14.19
N GLU A 120 -2.93 -16.95 14.92
CA GLU A 120 -3.32 -16.83 16.33
C GLU A 120 -2.14 -16.35 17.20
N ASN A 121 -0.92 -16.84 16.95
CA ASN A 121 0.29 -16.40 17.63
C ASN A 121 0.61 -14.92 17.36
N ALA A 122 0.57 -14.48 16.10
CA ALA A 122 0.79 -13.09 15.73
C ALA A 122 -0.22 -12.15 16.42
N LEU A 123 -1.49 -12.55 16.47
CA LEU A 123 -2.55 -11.79 17.16
C LEU A 123 -2.33 -11.78 18.68
N ALA A 124 -1.88 -12.89 19.28
CA ALA A 124 -1.55 -12.97 20.70
C ALA A 124 -0.37 -12.07 21.09
N GLU A 125 0.59 -11.86 20.19
CA GLU A 125 1.67 -10.88 20.32
C GLU A 125 1.20 -9.42 20.10
N GLY A 126 -0.06 -9.20 19.74
CA GLY A 126 -0.59 -7.88 19.44
C GLY A 126 -0.10 -7.32 18.10
N LYS A 127 0.31 -8.18 17.16
CA LYS A 127 0.67 -7.79 15.80
C LYS A 127 -0.45 -8.13 14.82
N THR A 128 -0.53 -7.37 13.73
CA THR A 128 -1.40 -7.67 12.59
C THR A 128 -0.70 -8.66 11.66
N PRO A 129 -1.28 -9.83 11.38
CA PRO A 129 -0.69 -10.77 10.42
C PRO A 129 -0.66 -10.15 9.02
N LEU A 130 0.53 -10.12 8.40
CA LEU A 130 0.76 -9.77 7.01
C LEU A 130 1.32 -11.00 6.30
N ILE A 131 0.48 -11.66 5.50
CA ILE A 131 0.79 -12.94 4.88
C ILE A 131 1.20 -12.72 3.41
N CYS A 132 2.41 -13.16 3.08
CA CYS A 132 2.91 -13.30 1.72
C CYS A 132 2.53 -14.70 1.21
N ASP A 133 1.71 -14.75 0.15
CA ASP A 133 1.27 -15.98 -0.49
C ASP A 133 1.46 -15.84 -2.01
N ASP A 134 2.57 -16.38 -2.51
CA ASP A 134 2.91 -16.41 -3.94
C ASP A 134 2.33 -17.63 -4.68
N SER A 135 1.41 -18.38 -4.04
CA SER A 135 0.82 -19.57 -4.66
C SER A 135 -0.18 -19.22 -5.77
N ASP A 136 -0.16 -19.99 -6.86
CA ASP A 136 -0.95 -19.74 -8.08
C ASP A 136 -2.47 -19.58 -7.80
N ASP A 137 -3.01 -20.31 -6.82
CA ASP A 137 -4.43 -20.33 -6.46
C ASP A 137 -4.77 -19.48 -5.22
N SER A 138 -3.84 -18.63 -4.75
CA SER A 138 -4.04 -17.81 -3.55
C SER A 138 -4.50 -18.65 -2.36
N LYS A 139 -3.78 -19.74 -2.08
CA LYS A 139 -4.20 -20.82 -1.16
C LYS A 139 -4.66 -20.29 0.20
N VAL A 140 -4.05 -19.22 0.71
CA VAL A 140 -4.44 -18.55 1.97
C VAL A 140 -5.81 -17.87 1.86
N GLU A 141 -6.06 -17.09 0.80
CA GLU A 141 -7.36 -16.45 0.57
C GLU A 141 -8.46 -17.51 0.36
N THR A 142 -8.15 -18.54 -0.44
CA THR A 142 -9.03 -19.68 -0.68
C THR A 142 -9.37 -20.41 0.63
N PHE A 143 -8.37 -20.68 1.47
CA PHE A 143 -8.58 -21.27 2.80
C PHE A 143 -9.56 -20.44 3.65
N TYR A 144 -9.34 -19.12 3.74
CA TYR A 144 -10.21 -18.24 4.53
C TYR A 144 -11.61 -18.07 3.93
N SER A 145 -11.75 -18.16 2.61
CA SER A 145 -13.05 -18.13 1.93
C SER A 145 -13.93 -19.30 2.38
N TYR A 146 -13.37 -20.51 2.51
CA TYR A 146 -14.08 -21.67 3.04
C TYR A 146 -14.43 -21.55 4.53
N LYS A 147 -13.78 -20.64 5.26
CA LYS A 147 -14.07 -20.34 6.66
C LYS A 147 -15.03 -19.17 6.85
N GLY A 148 -15.59 -18.63 5.76
CA GLY A 148 -16.55 -17.52 5.81
C GLY A 148 -15.91 -16.17 6.11
N ALA A 149 -14.59 -16.03 5.91
CA ALA A 149 -13.93 -14.73 6.03
C ALA A 149 -14.46 -13.75 4.99
N ILE A 150 -14.46 -12.46 5.33
CA ILE A 150 -14.87 -11.39 4.42
C ILE A 150 -13.64 -10.76 3.80
N ILE A 151 -13.59 -10.70 2.47
CA ILE A 151 -12.42 -10.19 1.74
C ILE A 151 -12.70 -8.79 1.19
N ILE A 152 -11.81 -7.85 1.51
CA ILE A 152 -11.68 -6.54 0.87
C ILE A 152 -10.55 -6.63 -0.16
N ASP A 153 -10.88 -6.44 -1.43
CA ASP A 153 -9.92 -6.39 -2.52
C ASP A 153 -9.38 -4.96 -2.65
N ALA A 154 -8.17 -4.75 -2.13
CA ALA A 154 -7.51 -3.45 -2.13
C ALA A 154 -7.08 -3.02 -3.55
N LYS A 155 -6.73 -3.98 -4.42
CA LYS A 155 -6.41 -3.71 -5.84
C LYS A 155 -7.63 -3.15 -6.57
N ARG A 156 -8.83 -3.68 -6.29
CA ARG A 156 -10.09 -3.13 -6.80
C ARG A 156 -10.33 -1.71 -6.30
N MET A 157 -10.15 -1.43 -5.01
CA MET A 157 -10.31 -0.09 -4.45
C MET A 157 -9.37 0.92 -5.13
N GLY A 158 -8.09 0.55 -5.30
CA GLY A 158 -7.11 1.38 -6.00
C GLY A 158 -7.46 1.61 -7.47
N ARG A 159 -7.96 0.58 -8.17
CA ARG A 159 -8.40 0.68 -9.56
C ARG A 159 -9.62 1.57 -9.74
N ASP A 160 -10.62 1.45 -8.87
CA ASP A 160 -11.84 2.25 -8.92
C ASP A 160 -11.50 3.74 -8.72
N ARG A 161 -10.61 4.04 -7.76
CA ARG A 161 -10.06 5.39 -7.59
C ARG A 161 -9.26 5.87 -8.81
N LEU A 162 -8.42 5.03 -9.40
CA LEU A 162 -7.64 5.40 -10.58
C LEU A 162 -8.53 5.74 -11.78
N ARG A 163 -9.65 5.03 -11.95
CA ARG A 163 -10.60 5.23 -13.04
C ARG A 163 -11.44 6.49 -12.86
N ASP A 164 -12.00 6.67 -11.66
CA ASP A 164 -13.05 7.69 -11.42
C ASP A 164 -12.52 8.91 -10.61
N GLY A 165 -11.24 8.91 -10.25
CA GLY A 165 -10.57 9.97 -9.50
C GLY A 165 -10.86 9.94 -7.99
N ASP A 166 -10.47 11.00 -7.28
CA ASP A 166 -10.64 11.05 -5.82
C ASP A 166 -12.11 11.29 -5.39
N ALA A 167 -12.99 11.67 -6.31
CA ALA A 167 -14.41 11.93 -6.02
C ALA A 167 -15.17 10.66 -5.57
N ILE A 168 -14.72 9.47 -5.98
CA ILE A 168 -15.35 8.19 -5.63
C ILE A 168 -14.82 7.60 -4.30
N ILE A 169 -13.79 8.19 -3.69
CA ILE A 169 -13.19 7.67 -2.45
C ILE A 169 -14.23 7.45 -1.34
N PRO A 170 -15.17 8.38 -1.07
CA PRO A 170 -16.19 8.16 -0.03
C PRO A 170 -17.05 6.92 -0.28
N ASP A 171 -17.41 6.64 -1.54
CA ASP A 171 -18.22 5.46 -1.90
C ASP A 171 -17.42 4.17 -1.78
N ILE A 172 -16.12 4.21 -2.16
CA ILE A 172 -15.20 3.08 -1.98
C ILE A 172 -15.04 2.76 -0.49
N LEU A 173 -14.80 3.78 0.34
CA LEU A 173 -14.65 3.61 1.79
C LEU A 173 -15.95 3.14 2.44
N GLU A 174 -17.12 3.58 1.96
CA GLU A 174 -18.39 3.06 2.45
C GLU A 174 -18.62 1.60 2.05
N GLY A 175 -18.15 1.17 0.87
CA GLY A 175 -18.12 -0.23 0.49
C GLY A 175 -17.21 -1.08 1.40
N ALA A 176 -16.04 -0.55 1.75
CA ALA A 176 -15.11 -1.18 2.69
C ALA A 176 -15.71 -1.26 4.11
N ARG A 177 -16.30 -0.17 4.62
CA ARG A 177 -16.96 -0.11 5.94
C ARG A 177 -18.03 -1.18 6.08
N ARG A 178 -18.90 -1.34 5.08
CA ARG A 178 -19.95 -2.37 5.08
C ARG A 178 -19.37 -3.78 5.24
N LYS A 179 -18.23 -4.06 4.62
CA LYS A 179 -17.51 -5.34 4.77
C LYS A 179 -16.87 -5.50 6.15
N VAL A 180 -16.26 -4.43 6.68
CA VAL A 180 -15.72 -4.40 8.06
C VAL A 180 -16.83 -4.72 9.07
N VAL A 181 -17.94 -3.99 8.99
CA VAL A 181 -19.09 -4.18 9.89
C VAL A 181 -19.71 -5.57 9.74
N ALA A 182 -19.83 -6.08 8.52
CA ALA A 182 -20.29 -7.45 8.32
C ALA A 182 -19.36 -8.49 8.98
N ALA A 183 -18.05 -8.28 8.92
CA ALA A 183 -17.07 -9.19 9.54
C ALA A 183 -17.16 -9.12 11.07
N MET A 184 -17.28 -7.91 11.62
CA MET A 184 -17.50 -7.67 13.05
C MET A 184 -18.79 -8.33 13.54
N LYS A 185 -19.91 -8.14 12.83
CA LYS A 185 -21.21 -8.74 13.17
C LYS A 185 -21.16 -10.26 13.10
N ASN A 186 -20.44 -10.83 12.14
CA ASN A 186 -20.38 -12.28 11.99
C ASN A 186 -19.30 -12.93 12.87
N GLY A 187 -18.39 -12.15 13.47
CA GLY A 187 -17.27 -12.68 14.25
C GLY A 187 -16.31 -13.49 13.40
N VAL A 188 -16.10 -13.08 12.14
CA VAL A 188 -15.24 -13.76 11.18
C VAL A 188 -14.03 -12.89 10.82
N PRO A 189 -12.92 -13.49 10.36
CA PRO A 189 -11.77 -12.72 9.88
C PRO A 189 -12.14 -11.78 8.72
N LEU A 190 -11.57 -10.57 8.76
CA LEU A 190 -11.55 -9.63 7.66
C LEU A 190 -10.19 -9.72 6.96
N ILE A 191 -10.18 -10.15 5.71
CA ILE A 191 -8.98 -10.23 4.89
C ILE A 191 -8.87 -8.98 4.03
N ILE A 192 -7.75 -8.26 4.13
CA ILE A 192 -7.41 -7.14 3.26
C ILE A 192 -6.42 -7.68 2.23
N SER A 193 -6.95 -8.00 1.04
CA SER A 193 -6.19 -8.55 -0.07
C SER A 193 -5.50 -7.43 -0.85
N MET A 194 -4.21 -7.28 -0.61
CA MET A 194 -3.34 -6.34 -1.34
C MET A 194 -2.97 -6.89 -2.73
N ARG A 195 -2.96 -8.23 -2.88
CA ARG A 195 -2.46 -8.93 -4.09
C ARG A 195 -1.07 -8.39 -4.45
N GLU A 196 -0.90 -7.94 -5.69
CA GLU A 196 0.31 -7.32 -6.24
C GLU A 196 0.29 -5.78 -6.14
N SER A 197 -0.60 -5.19 -5.33
CA SER A 197 -0.80 -3.74 -5.26
C SER A 197 -0.57 -3.23 -3.85
N ALA A 198 0.13 -2.10 -3.73
CA ALA A 198 0.18 -1.33 -2.49
C ALA A 198 -0.90 -0.24 -2.53
N LEU A 199 -2.01 -0.48 -1.83
CA LEU A 199 -3.03 0.55 -1.62
C LEU A 199 -2.58 1.52 -0.53
N ASP A 200 -2.70 2.82 -0.79
CA ASP A 200 -2.33 3.86 0.16
C ASP A 200 -3.37 4.05 1.27
N ILE A 201 -3.40 3.14 2.23
CA ILE A 201 -4.28 3.23 3.40
C ILE A 201 -3.78 4.32 4.36
N ARG A 202 -2.46 4.51 4.45
CA ARG A 202 -1.84 5.52 5.29
C ARG A 202 -2.26 6.94 4.92
N GLY A 203 -2.18 7.28 3.63
CA GLY A 203 -2.47 8.63 3.14
C GLY A 203 -3.93 8.82 2.75
N THR A 204 -4.40 8.10 1.73
CA THR A 204 -5.65 8.47 1.03
C THR A 204 -6.83 7.52 1.22
N MET A 205 -6.59 6.24 1.49
CA MET A 205 -7.62 5.21 1.55
C MET A 205 -7.96 4.84 2.99
N HIS A 206 -8.20 5.85 3.82
CA HIS A 206 -8.69 5.69 5.20
C HIS A 206 -9.74 6.73 5.55
N SER A 207 -10.52 6.42 6.58
CA SER A 207 -11.36 7.38 7.28
C SER A 207 -11.71 6.82 8.65
N ASN A 208 -11.72 7.65 9.68
CA ASN A 208 -12.01 7.21 11.05
C ASN A 208 -13.39 6.52 11.19
N ASN A 209 -14.37 6.91 10.37
CA ASN A 209 -15.74 6.40 10.40
C ASN A 209 -16.05 5.30 9.35
N ALA A 210 -15.06 4.88 8.56
CA ALA A 210 -15.29 3.92 7.48
C ALA A 210 -14.20 2.84 7.39
N PHE A 211 -12.95 3.27 7.39
CA PHE A 211 -11.79 2.39 7.30
C PHE A 211 -10.64 2.95 8.17
N PRO A 212 -10.78 2.89 9.50
CA PRO A 212 -9.84 3.51 10.43
C PRO A 212 -8.53 2.74 10.51
N HIS A 213 -7.44 3.45 10.78
CA HIS A 213 -6.12 2.83 11.01
C HIS A 213 -6.13 1.88 12.21
N ALA A 214 -7.02 2.12 13.18
CA ALA A 214 -7.21 1.26 14.34
C ALA A 214 -7.60 -0.19 14.00
N LEU A 215 -8.09 -0.47 12.78
CA LEU A 215 -8.29 -1.84 12.28
C LEU A 215 -6.98 -2.64 12.23
N PHE A 216 -5.85 -1.96 12.03
CA PHE A 216 -4.52 -2.57 11.92
C PHE A 216 -3.78 -2.60 13.25
N GLU A 217 -4.35 -2.06 14.33
CA GLU A 217 -3.76 -2.18 15.65
C GLU A 217 -4.13 -3.55 16.24
N LYS A 218 -3.12 -4.36 16.55
CA LYS A 218 -3.29 -5.71 17.12
C LYS A 218 -4.26 -6.60 16.32
N GLY A 219 -4.21 -6.50 14.99
CA GLY A 219 -5.13 -7.20 14.09
C GLY A 219 -6.61 -6.95 14.38
N GLY A 220 -6.98 -5.73 14.81
CA GLY A 220 -8.37 -5.35 15.08
C GLY A 220 -8.97 -6.02 16.33
N THR A 221 -8.19 -6.75 17.12
CA THR A 221 -8.67 -7.42 18.34
C THR A 221 -9.12 -6.42 19.41
N ASN A 222 -8.67 -5.17 19.34
CA ASN A 222 -9.11 -4.07 20.20
C ASN A 222 -10.63 -3.81 20.12
N PHE A 223 -11.29 -4.16 19.00
CA PHE A 223 -12.74 -4.02 18.84
C PHE A 223 -13.53 -5.11 19.57
N VAL A 224 -12.89 -6.23 19.91
CA VAL A 224 -13.51 -7.39 20.57
C VAL A 224 -13.13 -7.45 22.05
N ASN A 225 -11.94 -6.98 22.42
CA ASN A 225 -11.39 -7.12 23.76
C ASN A 225 -12.27 -6.45 24.82
N GLU A 226 -12.82 -7.26 25.73
CA GLU A 226 -13.72 -6.80 26.79
C GLU A 226 -13.04 -5.86 27.78
N ASN A 227 -11.72 -5.97 27.92
CA ASN A 227 -10.92 -5.12 28.80
C ASN A 227 -10.56 -3.76 28.17
N ASN A 228 -10.87 -3.53 26.90
CA ASN A 228 -10.63 -2.25 26.26
C ASN A 228 -11.80 -1.28 26.57
N PRO A 229 -11.59 -0.22 27.36
CA PRO A 229 -12.65 0.74 27.71
C PRO A 229 -13.21 1.47 26.50
N ASN A 230 -12.46 1.55 25.39
CA ASN A 230 -12.85 2.26 24.18
C ASN A 230 -13.49 1.35 23.12
N LYS A 231 -13.68 0.04 23.39
CA LYS A 231 -14.14 -0.92 22.36
C LYS A 231 -15.47 -0.50 21.71
N ASN A 232 -16.41 -0.01 22.52
CA ASN A 232 -17.74 0.37 22.05
C ASN A 232 -17.66 1.63 21.20
N ARG A 233 -16.92 2.65 21.64
CA ARG A 233 -16.74 3.90 20.90
C ARG A 233 -16.14 3.67 19.51
N MET A 234 -15.12 2.82 19.42
CA MET A 234 -14.48 2.51 18.14
C MET A 234 -15.45 1.80 17.17
N ALA A 235 -16.30 0.91 17.69
CA ALA A 235 -17.32 0.24 16.90
C ALA A 235 -18.49 1.19 16.54
N GLU A 236 -18.91 2.07 17.45
CA GLU A 236 -19.99 3.03 17.25
C GLU A 236 -19.69 3.99 16.08
N ASP A 237 -18.44 4.42 15.92
CA ASP A 237 -18.02 5.26 14.79
C ASP A 237 -18.13 4.55 13.42
N LEU A 238 -18.12 3.22 13.41
CA LEU A 238 -18.21 2.39 12.19
C LEU A 238 -19.64 1.96 11.87
N PHE A 239 -20.47 1.71 12.89
CA PHE A 239 -21.82 1.17 12.69
C PHE A 239 -22.80 2.32 12.40
N ARG A 240 -23.58 2.18 11.33
CA ARG A 240 -24.71 3.09 11.06
C ARG A 240 -25.98 2.54 11.69
N GLU A 241 -27.03 3.35 11.77
CA GLU A 241 -28.32 2.96 12.35
C GLU A 241 -28.86 1.62 11.79
N GLY A 242 -28.76 1.42 10.47
CA GLY A 242 -29.17 0.16 9.82
C GLY A 242 -28.26 -1.04 10.06
N ASP A 243 -27.07 -0.84 10.63
CA ASP A 243 -26.12 -1.92 10.94
C ASP A 243 -26.28 -2.45 12.36
N LEU A 244 -26.94 -1.70 13.25
CA LEU A 244 -27.09 -2.03 14.66
C LEU A 244 -27.87 -3.34 14.87
N ASP A 245 -27.46 -4.11 15.88
CA ASP A 245 -28.16 -5.32 16.33
C ASP A 245 -28.87 -4.97 17.65
N SER A 246 -30.20 -4.91 17.62
CA SER A 246 -31.02 -4.44 18.74
C SER A 246 -30.64 -3.04 19.26
N GLY A 247 -30.27 -2.14 18.33
CA GLY A 247 -29.86 -0.76 18.64
C GLY A 247 -28.44 -0.61 19.16
N MET A 248 -27.62 -1.68 19.15
CA MET A 248 -26.24 -1.64 19.61
C MET A 248 -25.25 -2.04 18.51
N ALA A 249 -24.06 -1.42 18.52
CA ALA A 249 -22.94 -1.86 17.70
C ALA A 249 -22.29 -3.09 18.34
N ILE A 250 -22.45 -4.26 17.72
CA ILE A 250 -21.94 -5.54 18.26
C ILE A 250 -20.80 -6.05 17.38
N CYS A 251 -19.60 -6.12 17.96
CA CYS A 251 -18.47 -6.83 17.39
C CYS A 251 -18.34 -8.20 18.08
N ARG A 252 -18.60 -9.29 17.34
CA ARG A 252 -18.60 -10.65 17.88
C ARG A 252 -17.18 -11.21 17.99
N ARG A 253 -16.99 -12.15 18.92
CA ARG A 253 -15.73 -12.89 19.07
C ARG A 253 -15.37 -13.61 17.77
N GLY A 254 -14.09 -13.61 17.44
CA GLY A 254 -13.56 -14.18 16.18
C GLY A 254 -13.29 -13.15 15.09
N PHE A 255 -13.74 -11.91 15.25
CA PHE A 255 -13.30 -10.81 14.38
C PHE A 255 -11.81 -10.52 14.59
N CYS A 256 -11.05 -10.53 13.49
CA CYS A 256 -9.67 -10.10 13.41
C CYS A 256 -9.38 -9.59 11.99
N VAL A 257 -8.34 -8.78 11.85
CA VAL A 257 -7.88 -8.24 10.57
C VAL A 257 -6.59 -8.94 10.18
N ILE A 258 -6.56 -9.43 8.93
CA ILE A 258 -5.41 -10.10 8.32
C ILE A 258 -5.14 -9.41 6.99
N VAL A 259 -3.88 -9.11 6.69
CA VAL A 259 -3.47 -8.56 5.40
C VAL A 259 -2.82 -9.67 4.58
N THR A 260 -3.19 -9.81 3.31
CA THR A 260 -2.58 -10.77 2.37
C THR A 260 -1.95 -10.04 1.19
N SER A 261 -0.83 -10.55 0.67
CA SER A 261 -0.17 -10.05 -0.53
C SER A 261 0.45 -11.18 -1.32
N PHE A 262 0.60 -11.00 -2.64
CA PHE A 262 1.30 -11.93 -3.55
C PHE A 262 2.76 -11.53 -3.75
N LEU A 263 3.18 -10.41 -3.15
CA LEU A 263 4.57 -9.99 -3.20
C LEU A 263 5.39 -10.91 -2.29
N ASP A 264 6.64 -11.16 -2.67
CA ASP A 264 7.59 -11.82 -1.79
C ASP A 264 7.82 -10.98 -0.51
N PRO A 265 8.27 -11.59 0.58
CA PRO A 265 8.44 -10.90 1.86
C PRO A 265 9.35 -9.67 1.79
N ALA A 266 10.43 -9.71 0.99
CA ALA A 266 11.34 -8.59 0.86
C ALA A 266 10.65 -7.39 0.19
N ASN A 267 9.94 -7.63 -0.91
CA ASN A 267 9.15 -6.62 -1.58
C ASN A 267 7.99 -6.11 -0.72
N CYS A 268 7.33 -6.93 0.08
CA CYS A 268 6.27 -6.47 0.98
C CYS A 268 6.74 -5.34 1.92
N VAL A 269 7.96 -5.44 2.45
CA VAL A 269 8.51 -4.41 3.33
C VAL A 269 8.67 -3.09 2.57
N ASP A 270 9.30 -3.16 1.39
CA ASP A 270 9.55 -2.00 0.53
C ASP A 270 8.28 -1.36 -0.02
N TYR A 271 7.26 -2.14 -0.37
CA TYR A 271 6.04 -1.60 -0.99
C TYR A 271 5.03 -1.07 0.03
N PHE A 272 4.94 -1.67 1.22
CA PHE A 272 3.90 -1.31 2.19
C PHE A 272 4.36 -0.34 3.27
N PHE A 273 5.67 -0.25 3.55
CA PHE A 273 6.19 0.57 4.65
C PHE A 273 7.19 1.64 4.23
N ARG A 274 7.56 1.71 2.95
CA ARG A 274 8.50 2.72 2.47
C ARG A 274 7.79 4.05 2.22
N ASN A 275 8.35 5.11 2.81
CA ASN A 275 7.85 6.50 2.72
C ASN A 275 6.48 6.69 3.42
N ASP A 276 5.70 7.69 2.97
CA ASP A 276 4.39 8.07 3.52
C ASP A 276 3.22 7.38 2.81
N PHE A 277 3.43 6.18 2.26
CA PHE A 277 2.47 5.46 1.43
C PHE A 277 2.34 4.01 1.91
N GLY A 278 1.14 3.43 1.75
CA GLY A 278 0.91 2.00 1.98
C GLY A 278 0.12 1.72 3.26
N LEU A 279 0.64 0.85 4.12
CA LEU A 279 -0.01 0.49 5.38
C LEU A 279 0.14 1.60 6.44
N PRO A 280 -0.85 1.83 7.31
CA PRO A 280 -0.91 3.03 8.14
C PRO A 280 0.06 3.06 9.32
N LEU A 281 0.46 1.90 9.84
CA LEU A 281 1.32 1.77 11.03
C LEU A 281 2.75 1.40 10.63
N SER A 282 3.70 1.57 11.56
CA SER A 282 5.08 1.14 11.34
C SER A 282 5.15 -0.39 11.18
N ARG A 283 6.24 -0.87 10.56
CA ARG A 283 6.48 -2.30 10.31
C ARG A 283 6.35 -3.16 11.57
N ASP A 284 6.71 -2.63 12.74
CA ASP A 284 6.68 -3.33 14.04
C ASP A 284 5.28 -3.77 14.49
N TYR A 285 4.22 -3.15 13.94
CA TYR A 285 2.83 -3.53 14.21
C TYR A 285 2.39 -4.78 13.44
N TYR A 286 3.26 -5.32 12.57
CA TYR A 286 2.92 -6.43 11.69
C TYR A 286 3.82 -7.64 11.97
N GLN A 287 3.24 -8.84 11.86
CA GLN A 287 4.01 -10.08 11.78
C GLN A 287 4.02 -10.54 10.33
N LEU A 288 5.19 -10.59 9.71
CA LEU A 288 5.34 -11.01 8.33
C LEU A 288 5.41 -12.54 8.30
N LEU A 289 4.49 -13.15 7.55
CA LEU A 289 4.30 -14.59 7.47
C LEU A 289 4.43 -15.00 6.00
N GLU A 290 5.20 -16.05 5.70
CA GLU A 290 5.41 -16.54 4.33
C GLU A 290 4.83 -17.95 4.16
N ASN A 291 3.90 -18.12 3.22
CA ASN A 291 3.38 -19.43 2.88
C ASN A 291 4.39 -20.21 2.03
N GLN A 292 4.95 -21.30 2.56
CA GLN A 292 5.92 -22.15 1.86
C GLN A 292 5.27 -23.26 1.03
N SER A 293 3.94 -23.24 0.89
CA SER A 293 3.17 -24.27 0.19
C SER A 293 3.02 -23.93 -1.29
N ARG A 294 4.08 -24.11 -2.08
CA ARG A 294 4.01 -24.07 -3.54
C ARG A 294 3.20 -25.25 -4.08
#